data_AF-A0A661CL22-F1
#
_entry.id   AF-A0A661CL22-F1
#
_cell.length_a   1.000
_cell.length_b   1.000
_cell.length_c   1.000
_cell.angle_alpha   90.00
_cell.angle_beta   90.00
_cell.angle_gamma   90.00
#
_symmetry.space_group_name_H-M   'P 1'
#
loop_
_entity.id
_entity.type
_entity.pdbx_description
1 polymer ?
#
loop_
_entity_poly.entity_id
_entity_poly.type
_entity_poly.pdbx_seq_one_letter_code
_entity_poly.pdbx_strand_id
1 'polypeptide(L)'
;MTTHFTATELADLSAQVDAQLGELDNMVPTTMRGAKSALPPDKPPTELPPKQRKDIEETAQEEADHFLVKLTDTAKHIFCNADSDLQKRYGMFGNLKKDELLEKLAGGIAVLGFSGIALHILSVAIAVYILHIGVKAFSSKYCQ
;
A
#
# COMPACT_ATOMS: atom_id res chain seq x y z
N MET A 1 -10.29 -17.84 10.36
CA MET A 1 -9.84 -16.59 9.71
C MET A 1 -10.71 -16.41 8.49
N THR A 2 -11.57 -15.40 8.47
CA THR A 2 -12.35 -15.02 7.28
C THR A 2 -11.39 -14.32 6.35
N THR A 3 -10.96 -14.99 5.28
CA THR A 3 -10.16 -14.37 4.22
C THR A 3 -11.10 -13.58 3.33
N HIS A 4 -10.83 -12.27 3.17
CA HIS A 4 -11.65 -11.39 2.32
C HIS A 4 -11.46 -11.67 0.83
N PHE A 5 -10.37 -12.36 0.48
CA PHE A 5 -10.04 -12.82 -0.86
C PHE A 5 -9.86 -14.34 -0.85
N THR A 6 -10.19 -14.96 -1.97
CA THR A 6 -9.78 -16.33 -2.28
C THR A 6 -8.30 -16.39 -2.62
N ALA A 7 -7.69 -17.57 -2.57
CA ALA A 7 -6.28 -17.75 -2.93
C ALA A 7 -5.98 -17.32 -4.38
N THR A 8 -6.93 -17.53 -5.29
CA THR A 8 -6.83 -17.09 -6.69
C THR A 8 -6.86 -15.57 -6.81
N GLU A 9 -7.80 -14.90 -6.13
CA GLU A 9 -7.87 -13.44 -6.11
C GLU A 9 -6.61 -12.84 -5.49
N LEU A 10 -6.08 -13.43 -4.42
CA LEU A 10 -4.82 -13.01 -3.82
C LEU A 10 -3.66 -13.07 -4.80
N ALA A 11 -3.52 -14.17 -5.56
CA ALA A 11 -2.48 -14.29 -6.58
C ALA A 11 -2.62 -13.23 -7.69
N ASP A 12 -3.85 -13.00 -8.16
CA ASP A 12 -4.14 -12.01 -9.21
C ASP A 12 -3.86 -10.58 -8.73
N LEU A 13 -4.28 -10.24 -7.51
CA LEU A 13 -4.03 -8.93 -6.90
C LEU A 13 -2.54 -8.72 -6.63
N SER A 14 -1.83 -9.76 -6.19
CA SER A 14 -0.38 -9.75 -5.97
C SER A 14 0.38 -9.47 -7.27
N ALA A 15 -0.04 -10.11 -8.38
CA ALA A 15 0.49 -9.85 -9.71
C ALA A 15 0.18 -8.42 -10.22
N GLN A 16 -1.00 -7.89 -9.92
CA GLN A 16 -1.34 -6.50 -10.24
C GLN A 16 -0.48 -5.50 -9.47
N VAL A 17 -0.23 -5.76 -8.18
CA VAL A 17 0.69 -4.96 -7.36
C VAL A 17 2.08 -4.96 -7.97
N ASP A 18 2.59 -6.13 -8.39
CA ASP A 18 3.90 -6.24 -9.08
C ASP A 18 3.94 -5.47 -10.40
N ALA A 19 2.90 -5.58 -11.22
CA ALA A 19 2.82 -4.85 -12.48
C ALA A 19 2.86 -3.33 -12.24
N GLN A 20 2.06 -2.83 -11.29
CA GLN A 20 2.01 -1.39 -10.98
C GLN A 20 3.30 -0.87 -10.32
N LEU A 21 3.94 -1.67 -9.45
CA LEU A 21 5.26 -1.33 -8.91
C LEU A 21 6.31 -1.27 -10.03
N GLY A 22 6.30 -2.24 -10.94
CA GLY A 22 7.17 -2.24 -12.12
C GLY A 22 6.92 -1.03 -13.03
N GLU A 23 5.68 -0.59 -13.23
CA GLU A 23 5.37 0.65 -13.94
C GLU A 23 5.99 1.87 -13.26
N LEU A 24 5.88 1.97 -11.93
CA LEU A 24 6.46 3.07 -11.15
C LEU A 24 7.99 3.09 -11.22
N ASP A 25 8.65 1.92 -11.16
CA ASP A 25 10.10 1.80 -11.31
C ASP A 25 10.58 2.19 -12.72
N ASN A 26 9.78 1.89 -13.76
CA ASN A 26 10.09 2.26 -15.15
C ASN A 26 9.79 3.74 -15.48
N MET A 27 8.95 4.41 -14.68
CA MET A 27 8.71 5.86 -14.79
C MET A 27 9.86 6.69 -14.22
N VAL A 28 10.75 6.10 -13.43
CA VAL A 28 12.03 6.72 -13.05
C VAL A 28 12.97 6.61 -14.26
N PRO A 29 13.36 7.73 -14.90
CA PRO A 29 14.10 7.68 -16.16
C PRO A 29 15.43 6.93 -16.00
N THR A 30 15.66 6.00 -16.93
CA THR A 30 16.83 5.13 -17.11
C THR A 30 18.19 5.86 -17.22
N THR A 31 18.24 7.19 -17.12
CA THR A 31 19.49 7.97 -17.05
C THR A 31 20.28 7.75 -15.75
N MET A 32 19.69 7.04 -14.78
CA MET A 32 20.30 6.69 -13.50
C MET A 32 20.84 5.24 -13.44
N ARG A 33 20.80 4.46 -14.54
CA ARG A 33 21.14 3.02 -14.49
C ARG A 33 22.64 2.68 -14.52
N GLY A 34 23.51 3.69 -14.57
CA GLY A 34 24.98 3.54 -14.62
C GLY A 34 25.75 4.12 -13.43
N ALA A 35 25.07 4.84 -12.53
CA ALA A 35 25.65 5.24 -11.26
C ALA A 35 24.97 4.42 -10.18
N LYS A 36 25.68 4.14 -9.08
CA LYS A 36 25.03 3.81 -7.81
C LYS A 36 24.06 4.96 -7.52
N SER A 37 22.81 4.85 -7.93
CA SER A 37 21.79 5.85 -7.66
C SER A 37 21.43 5.72 -6.20
N ALA A 38 22.29 6.33 -5.39
CA ALA A 38 21.82 7.13 -4.28
C ALA A 38 20.73 8.04 -4.86
N LEU A 39 19.47 7.67 -4.61
CA LEU A 39 18.47 8.68 -4.35
C LEU A 39 19.15 9.73 -3.44
N PRO A 40 18.98 11.04 -3.65
CA PRO A 40 19.39 12.00 -2.64
C PRO A 40 18.82 11.52 -1.29
N PRO A 41 19.63 11.38 -0.23
CA PRO A 41 19.24 10.72 1.01
C PRO A 41 18.14 11.44 1.81
N ASP A 42 17.41 12.39 1.22
CA ASP A 42 16.66 13.39 1.96
C ASP A 42 15.17 13.52 1.63
N LYS A 43 14.59 12.59 0.87
CA LYS A 43 13.14 12.33 0.92
C LYS A 43 12.80 11.02 0.22
N PRO A 44 12.30 9.98 0.92
CA PRO A 44 11.49 8.98 0.22
C PRO A 44 10.36 9.73 -0.49
N PRO A 45 9.89 9.28 -1.68
CA PRO A 45 8.68 9.82 -2.26
C PRO A 45 7.56 9.65 -1.22
N THR A 46 7.23 10.73 -0.50
CA THR A 46 6.18 10.74 0.53
C THR A 46 4.81 10.97 -0.07
N GLU A 47 4.75 11.11 -1.40
CA GLU A 47 3.55 11.43 -2.14
C GLU A 47 2.96 10.17 -2.76
N LEU A 48 1.63 10.05 -2.61
CA LEU A 48 0.83 9.02 -3.23
C LEU A 48 0.94 9.16 -4.76
N PRO A 49 1.38 8.12 -5.50
CA PRO A 49 1.58 8.27 -6.92
C PRO A 49 0.25 8.57 -7.63
N PRO A 50 0.25 9.34 -8.74
CA PRO A 50 -0.96 9.91 -9.31
C PRO A 50 -2.03 8.87 -9.71
N LYS A 51 -1.61 7.69 -10.17
CA LYS A 51 -2.50 6.58 -10.54
C LYS A 51 -3.23 6.03 -9.32
N GLN A 52 -2.49 5.71 -8.25
CA GLN A 52 -3.07 5.20 -7.00
C GLN A 52 -3.93 6.26 -6.30
N ARG A 53 -3.53 7.53 -6.35
CA ARG A 53 -4.36 8.65 -5.86
C ARG A 53 -5.71 8.69 -6.55
N LYS A 54 -5.69 8.66 -7.88
CA LYS A 54 -6.91 8.69 -8.69
C LYS A 54 -7.80 7.47 -8.43
N ASP A 55 -7.21 6.27 -8.39
CA ASP A 55 -7.96 5.03 -8.13
C ASP A 55 -8.65 5.07 -6.75
N ILE A 56 -7.99 5.63 -5.73
CA ILE A 56 -8.58 5.81 -4.39
C ILE A 56 -9.68 6.86 -4.42
N GLU A 57 -9.45 8.03 -5.04
CA GLU A 57 -10.43 9.12 -5.08
C GLU A 57 -11.70 8.74 -5.84
N GLU A 58 -11.56 8.07 -6.99
CA GLU A 58 -12.69 7.62 -7.80
C GLU A 58 -13.48 6.52 -7.09
N THR A 59 -12.79 5.60 -6.41
CA THR A 59 -13.45 4.46 -5.74
C THR A 59 -14.06 4.83 -4.40
N ALA A 60 -13.36 5.62 -3.59
CA ALA A 60 -13.82 6.05 -2.27
C ALA A 60 -14.75 7.29 -2.33
N GLN A 61 -14.79 7.96 -3.48
CA GLN A 61 -15.52 9.22 -3.68
C GLN A 61 -15.14 10.32 -2.66
N GLU A 62 -13.89 10.30 -2.20
CA GLU A 62 -13.32 11.27 -1.27
C GLU A 62 -11.83 11.47 -1.54
N GLU A 63 -11.22 12.53 -1.00
CA GLU A 63 -9.79 12.79 -1.19
C GLU A 63 -8.94 11.62 -0.65
N ALA A 64 -7.93 11.20 -1.42
CA ALA A 64 -7.15 10.00 -1.07
C ALA A 64 -6.46 10.11 0.29
N ASP A 65 -5.92 11.28 0.64
CA ASP A 65 -5.27 11.48 1.94
C ASP A 65 -6.28 11.37 3.10
N HIS A 66 -7.52 11.87 2.92
CA HIS A 66 -8.57 11.75 3.92
C HIS A 66 -9.05 10.29 4.09
N PHE A 67 -9.19 9.56 2.97
CA PHE A 67 -9.49 8.13 3.00
C PHE A 67 -8.40 7.34 3.74
N LEU A 68 -7.12 7.61 3.45
CA LEU A 68 -6.00 6.93 4.06
C LEU A 68 -5.92 7.18 5.57
N VAL A 69 -6.20 8.42 6.02
CA VAL A 69 -6.33 8.74 7.46
C VAL A 69 -7.47 7.96 8.11
N LYS A 70 -8.66 7.89 7.48
CA LYS A 70 -9.77 7.09 8.01
C LYS A 70 -9.44 5.60 8.07
N LEU A 71 -8.77 5.08 7.05
CA LEU A 71 -8.35 3.69 7.00
C LEU A 71 -7.35 3.39 8.11
N THR A 72 -6.32 4.23 8.29
CA THR A 72 -5.37 4.04 9.38
C THR A 72 -6.04 4.22 10.73
N ASP A 73 -7.00 5.15 10.90
CA ASP A 73 -7.78 5.29 12.13
C ASP A 73 -8.60 4.04 12.47
N THR A 74 -9.24 3.46 11.45
CA THR A 74 -10.07 2.27 11.59
C THR A 74 -9.22 1.01 11.81
N ALA A 75 -8.06 0.96 11.14
CA ALA A 75 -7.15 -0.18 11.16
C ALA A 75 -5.81 0.16 11.86
N LYS A 76 -5.82 0.99 12.92
CA LYS A 76 -4.59 1.39 13.64
C LYS A 76 -3.81 0.19 14.15
N HIS A 77 -4.52 -0.84 14.58
CA HIS A 77 -3.92 -2.08 15.06
C HIS A 77 -3.16 -2.86 13.96
N ILE A 78 -3.52 -2.63 12.69
CA ILE A 78 -2.89 -3.25 11.51
C ILE A 78 -1.69 -2.41 11.04
N PHE A 79 -1.83 -1.09 10.98
CA PHE A 79 -0.84 -0.21 10.32
C PHE A 79 0.04 0.60 11.28
N CYS A 80 -0.47 0.95 12.45
CA CYS A 80 0.06 2.03 13.29
C CYS A 80 0.69 1.57 14.60
N ASN A 81 0.31 0.40 15.12
CA ASN A 81 0.95 -0.12 16.32
C ASN A 81 2.40 -0.51 16.01
N ALA A 82 3.33 -0.08 16.88
CA ALA A 82 4.72 -0.57 16.87
C ALA A 82 4.78 -2.10 16.97
N ASP A 83 3.79 -2.67 17.64
CA ASP A 83 3.58 -4.11 17.74
C ASP A 83 2.74 -4.72 16.61
N SER A 84 2.30 -3.93 15.61
CA SER A 84 1.52 -4.46 14.50
C SER A 84 2.32 -5.54 13.77
N ASP A 85 1.64 -6.62 13.40
CA ASP A 85 2.23 -7.71 12.61
C ASP A 85 2.96 -7.16 11.36
N LEU A 86 2.44 -6.07 10.81
CA LEU A 86 2.91 -5.45 9.58
C LEU A 86 4.23 -4.69 9.78
N GLN A 87 4.35 -3.87 10.84
CA GLN A 87 5.63 -3.25 11.20
C GLN A 87 6.66 -4.27 11.71
N LYS A 88 6.25 -5.26 12.51
CA LYS A 88 7.18 -6.30 13.00
C LYS A 88 7.75 -7.11 11.85
N ARG A 89 6.91 -7.55 10.90
CA ARG A 89 7.37 -8.34 9.76
C ARG A 89 8.23 -7.51 8.82
N TYR A 90 7.86 -6.26 8.54
CA TYR A 90 8.71 -5.36 7.77
C TYR A 90 10.06 -5.11 8.46
N GLY A 91 10.06 -4.87 9.77
CA GLY A 91 11.27 -4.65 10.57
C GLY A 91 12.16 -5.89 10.70
N MET A 92 11.58 -7.09 10.82
CA MET A 92 12.35 -8.36 10.95
C MET A 92 12.87 -8.88 9.61
N PHE A 93 12.09 -8.79 8.54
CA PHE A 93 12.39 -9.45 7.27
C PHE A 93 12.79 -8.49 6.15
N GLY A 94 12.64 -7.17 6.36
CA GLY A 94 12.88 -6.15 5.33
C GLY A 94 11.90 -6.21 4.15
N ASN A 95 10.99 -7.20 4.14
CA ASN A 95 10.01 -7.44 3.08
C ASN A 95 8.70 -7.94 3.68
N LEU A 96 7.60 -7.42 3.15
CA LEU A 96 6.26 -7.93 3.44
C LEU A 96 5.82 -8.87 2.32
N LYS A 97 5.20 -9.98 2.71
CA LYS A 97 4.46 -10.80 1.76
C LYS A 97 3.25 -10.00 1.30
N LYS A 98 3.16 -9.76 -0.01
CA LYS A 98 2.07 -8.99 -0.64
C LYS A 98 0.71 -9.57 -0.29
N ASP A 99 0.61 -10.89 -0.29
CA ASP A 99 -0.62 -11.62 0.02
C ASP A 99 -1.13 -11.28 1.42
N GLU A 100 -0.24 -11.27 2.42
CA GLU A 100 -0.60 -10.90 3.79
C GLU A 100 -0.95 -9.42 3.92
N LEU A 101 -0.24 -8.55 3.19
CA LEU A 101 -0.55 -7.12 3.13
C LEU A 101 -1.95 -6.88 2.53
N LEU A 102 -2.27 -7.58 1.43
CA LEU A 102 -3.56 -7.49 0.74
C LEU A 102 -4.70 -8.01 1.63
N GLU A 103 -4.53 -9.12 2.34
CA GLU A 103 -5.55 -9.61 3.27
C GLU A 103 -5.83 -8.62 4.41
N LYS A 104 -4.76 -8.05 4.99
CA LYS A 104 -4.88 -7.08 6.08
C LYS A 104 -5.51 -5.77 5.60
N LEU A 105 -5.16 -5.30 4.41
CA LEU A 105 -5.78 -4.16 3.76
C LEU A 105 -7.26 -4.42 3.49
N ALA A 106 -7.58 -5.58 2.93
CA ALA A 106 -8.96 -5.96 2.64
C ALA A 106 -9.81 -5.97 3.92
N GLY A 107 -9.25 -6.45 5.04
CA GLY A 107 -9.90 -6.35 6.34
C GLY A 107 -10.19 -4.90 6.74
N GLY A 108 -9.18 -4.01 6.68
CA GLY A 108 -9.36 -2.60 7.03
C GLY A 108 -10.35 -1.86 6.13
N ILE A 109 -10.28 -2.10 4.83
CA ILE A 109 -11.15 -1.48 3.81
C ILE A 109 -12.58 -2.04 3.92
N ALA A 110 -12.75 -3.32 4.23
CA ALA A 110 -14.07 -3.91 4.46
C ALA A 110 -14.76 -3.34 5.70
N VAL A 111 -14.02 -2.98 6.76
CA VAL A 111 -14.58 -2.30 7.94
C VAL A 111 -15.12 -0.91 7.58
N LEU A 112 -14.54 -0.24 6.59
CA LEU A 112 -15.06 1.03 6.05
C LEU A 112 -16.31 0.84 5.16
N GLY A 113 -16.76 -0.40 4.94
CA GLY A 113 -17.97 -0.71 4.18
C GLY A 113 -17.75 -1.04 2.70
N PHE A 114 -16.49 -1.10 2.24
CA PHE A 114 -16.18 -1.43 0.85
C PHE A 114 -16.12 -2.94 0.61
N SER A 115 -16.63 -3.39 -0.54
CA SER A 115 -16.64 -4.81 -0.93
C SER A 115 -16.55 -4.98 -2.44
N GLY A 116 -16.31 -6.21 -2.91
CA GLY A 116 -16.25 -6.54 -4.33
C GLY A 116 -15.14 -5.80 -5.08
N ILE A 117 -15.44 -5.23 -6.25
CA ILE A 117 -14.45 -4.58 -7.12
C ILE A 117 -13.81 -3.36 -6.42
N ALA A 118 -14.58 -2.61 -5.63
CA ALA A 118 -14.04 -1.47 -4.89
C ALA A 118 -12.98 -1.91 -3.86
N LEU A 119 -13.21 -3.05 -3.20
CA LEU A 119 -12.25 -3.65 -2.27
C LEU A 119 -10.95 -4.06 -3.00
N HIS A 120 -11.05 -4.60 -4.21
CA HIS A 120 -9.90 -4.97 -5.03
C HIS A 120 -9.06 -3.76 -5.42
N ILE A 121 -9.70 -2.72 -5.98
CA ILE A 121 -9.01 -1.51 -6.45
C ILE A 121 -8.30 -0.81 -5.29
N LEU A 122 -9.01 -0.59 -4.17
CA LEU A 122 -8.44 0.06 -2.99
C LEU A 122 -7.30 -0.77 -2.39
N SER A 123 -7.45 -2.10 -2.31
CA SER A 123 -6.41 -2.97 -1.78
C SER A 123 -5.13 -2.90 -2.61
N VAL A 124 -5.23 -2.95 -3.94
CA VAL A 124 -4.06 -2.86 -4.84
C VAL A 124 -3.43 -1.47 -4.76
N ALA A 125 -4.21 -0.40 -4.88
CA ALA A 125 -3.69 0.96 -4.88
C ALA A 125 -2.91 1.29 -3.60
N ILE A 126 -3.45 0.87 -2.45
CA ILE A 126 -2.82 1.13 -1.14
C ILE A 126 -1.65 0.19 -0.89
N ALA A 127 -1.72 -1.07 -1.33
CA ALA A 127 -0.59 -2.00 -1.26
C ALA A 127 0.61 -1.49 -2.08
N VAL A 128 0.37 -1.04 -3.31
CA VAL A 128 1.41 -0.44 -4.16
C VAL A 128 2.02 0.77 -3.48
N TYR A 129 1.20 1.65 -2.91
CA TYR A 129 1.71 2.82 -2.19
C TYR A 129 2.58 2.44 -1.00
N ILE A 130 2.10 1.55 -0.12
CA ILE A 130 2.84 1.09 1.07
C ILE A 130 4.18 0.44 0.67
N LEU A 131 4.20 -0.36 -0.40
CA LEU A 131 5.41 -1.02 -0.88
C LEU A 131 6.37 -0.03 -1.57
N HIS A 132 5.84 0.98 -2.26
CA HIS A 132 6.63 2.00 -2.93
C HIS A 132 7.33 2.93 -1.94
N ILE A 133 6.62 3.42 -0.91
CA ILE A 133 7.17 4.39 0.05
C ILE A 133 7.78 3.72 1.29
N GLY A 134 7.42 2.45 1.52
CA GLY A 134 7.76 1.69 2.71
C GLY A 134 6.76 1.90 3.86
N VAL A 135 6.47 0.82 4.60
CA VAL A 135 5.51 0.79 5.72
C VAL A 135 5.82 1.85 6.76
N LYS A 136 7.10 2.08 7.06
CA LYS A 136 7.53 3.06 8.07
C LYS A 136 7.17 4.48 7.67
N ALA A 137 7.41 4.84 6.41
CA ALA A 137 7.05 6.17 5.88
C ALA A 137 5.53 6.35 5.85
N PHE A 138 4.81 5.31 5.41
CA PHE A 138 3.34 5.29 5.44
C PHE A 138 2.79 5.50 6.86
N SER A 139 3.24 4.70 7.82
CA SER A 139 2.78 4.82 9.20
C SER A 139 3.15 6.17 9.81
N SER A 140 4.34 6.71 9.53
CA SER A 140 4.74 8.01 10.05
C SER A 140 3.88 9.17 9.53
N LYS A 141 3.27 9.01 8.36
CA LYS A 141 2.45 10.04 7.71
C LYS A 141 0.98 9.96 8.15
N TYR A 142 0.42 8.76 8.27
CA TYR A 142 -1.03 8.58 8.48
C TYR A 142 -1.42 8.04 9.87
N CYS A 143 -0.45 7.71 10.73
CA CYS A 143 -0.72 7.22 12.10
C CYS A 143 -0.46 8.26 13.19
N GLN A 144 -0.54 9.55 12.86
CA GLN A 144 -0.36 10.64 13.83
C GLN A 144 -1.55 10.77 14.80
#